data_AF-A0A1X0QWL6-F1
#
_entry.id   AF-A0A1X0QWL6-F1
#
_cell.length_a   1.000
_cell.length_b   1.000
_cell.length_c   1.000
_cell.angle_alpha   90.00
_cell.angle_beta   90.00
_cell.angle_gamma   90.00
#
_symmetry.space_group_name_H-M   'P 1'
#
loop_
_entity.id
_entity.type
_entity.pdbx_description
1 polymer ?
#
loop_
_entity_poly.entity_id
_entity_poly.type
_entity_poly.pdbx_seq_one_letter_code
_entity_poly.pdbx_strand_id
1 'polypeptide(L)'
;MRRDILNDELDQLTHSYDYGIVPGSATVFVKDELNNLARMDLTLLENIIVVIEISEQGYKILSCSPLLTTIDASSLRLVQKNMQIPFETMDNLLMTISPLFRQRFQKILDESLNHVHNSNK
;
A
#
# COMPACT_ATOMS: atom_id res chain seq x y z
N MET A 1 14.66 -15.83 16.71
CA MET A 1 13.65 -14.88 17.24
C MET A 1 13.45 -13.63 16.38
N ARG A 2 14.45 -13.07 15.68
CA ARG A 2 14.21 -11.91 14.78
C ARG A 2 13.69 -12.24 13.36
N ARG A 3 13.83 -13.49 12.93
CA ARG A 3 13.41 -13.98 11.59
C ARG A 3 11.90 -14.22 11.47
N ASP A 4 11.28 -14.72 12.54
CA ASP A 4 9.86 -15.10 12.53
C ASP A 4 8.96 -13.84 12.48
N ILE A 5 9.40 -12.76 13.16
CA ILE A 5 8.70 -11.48 13.22
C ILE A 5 8.58 -10.84 11.83
N LEU A 6 9.67 -10.83 11.04
CA LEU A 6 9.68 -10.25 9.69
C LEU A 6 8.75 -10.98 8.71
N ASN A 7 8.61 -12.30 8.84
CA ASN A 7 7.70 -13.06 7.98
C ASN A 7 6.24 -12.83 8.37
N ASP A 8 5.92 -12.87 9.67
CA ASP A 8 4.57 -12.62 10.16
C ASP A 8 4.13 -11.17 9.88
N GLU A 9 5.03 -10.19 10.02
CA GLU A 9 4.76 -8.78 9.71
C GLU A 9 4.50 -8.57 8.22
N LEU A 10 5.30 -9.18 7.34
CA LEU A 10 5.13 -9.07 5.89
C LEU A 10 3.85 -9.78 5.41
N ASP A 11 3.51 -10.92 5.97
CA ASP A 11 2.29 -11.67 5.63
C ASP A 11 1.03 -10.97 6.18
N GLN A 12 1.13 -10.28 7.33
CA GLN A 12 0.07 -9.39 7.80
C GLN A 12 -0.06 -8.14 6.92
N LEU A 13 1.06 -7.58 6.47
CA LEU A 13 1.09 -6.38 5.62
C LEU A 13 0.35 -6.61 4.30
N THR A 14 0.45 -7.80 3.69
CA THR A 14 -0.22 -8.10 2.42
C THR A 14 -1.75 -8.06 2.52
N HIS A 15 -2.31 -8.39 3.68
CA HIS A 15 -3.77 -8.45 3.87
C HIS A 15 -4.33 -7.18 4.54
N SER A 16 -3.51 -6.45 5.29
CA SER A 16 -3.95 -5.28 6.08
C SER A 16 -4.52 -4.16 5.21
N TYR A 17 -4.17 -4.12 3.93
CA TYR A 17 -4.56 -3.06 3.00
C TYR A 17 -5.62 -3.45 1.98
N ASP A 18 -6.12 -4.69 1.99
CA ASP A 18 -7.08 -5.20 1.00
C ASP A 18 -8.35 -4.36 0.88
N TYR A 19 -8.72 -3.64 1.94
CA TYR A 19 -9.85 -2.70 1.90
C TYR A 19 -9.63 -1.53 0.95
N GLY A 20 -8.37 -1.12 0.69
CA GLY A 20 -7.99 0.09 -0.03
C GLY A 20 -7.23 -0.16 -1.34
N ILE A 21 -6.82 -1.40 -1.61
CA ILE A 21 -6.16 -1.83 -2.86
C ILE A 21 -7.03 -2.89 -3.57
N VAL A 22 -6.56 -3.46 -4.68
CA VAL A 22 -7.20 -4.66 -5.25
C VAL A 22 -6.97 -5.82 -4.26
N PRO A 23 -8.05 -6.42 -3.69
CA PRO A 23 -7.90 -7.45 -2.66
C PRO A 23 -7.08 -8.65 -3.14
N GLY A 24 -6.16 -9.12 -2.29
CA GLY A 24 -5.29 -10.26 -2.59
C GLY A 24 -4.24 -10.00 -3.67
N SER A 25 -4.05 -8.74 -4.08
CA SER A 25 -3.04 -8.38 -5.09
C SER A 25 -1.64 -8.17 -4.51
N ALA A 26 -1.51 -7.99 -3.20
CA ALA A 26 -0.24 -7.74 -2.55
C ALA A 26 0.56 -9.04 -2.40
N THR A 27 1.74 -9.12 -3.03
CA THR A 27 2.61 -10.30 -2.96
C THR A 27 4.05 -9.91 -2.69
N VAL A 28 4.68 -10.54 -1.69
CA VAL A 28 6.12 -10.38 -1.45
C VAL A 28 6.88 -11.37 -2.34
N PHE A 29 7.73 -10.87 -3.22
CA PHE A 29 8.46 -11.69 -4.19
C PHE A 29 9.99 -11.65 -4.02
N VAL A 30 10.52 -10.74 -3.20
CA VAL A 30 11.92 -10.76 -2.75
C VAL A 30 11.98 -10.59 -1.24
N LYS A 31 12.79 -11.43 -0.58
CA LYS A 31 13.20 -11.28 0.81
C LYS A 31 14.72 -11.44 0.88
N ASP A 32 15.42 -10.35 1.14
CA ASP A 32 16.87 -10.30 1.36
C ASP A 32 17.13 -10.06 2.85
N GLU A 33 17.36 -11.15 3.58
CA GLU A 33 17.63 -11.11 5.02
C GLU A 33 18.97 -10.45 5.37
N LEU A 34 19.95 -10.48 4.46
CA LEU A 34 21.28 -9.94 4.73
C LEU A 34 21.26 -8.41 4.77
N ASN A 35 20.46 -7.81 3.89
CA ASN A 35 20.32 -6.37 3.76
C ASN A 35 19.04 -5.81 4.41
N ASN A 36 18.29 -6.65 5.14
CA ASN A 36 17.01 -6.29 5.76
C ASN A 36 16.05 -5.60 4.77
N LEU A 37 15.88 -6.23 3.62
CA LEU A 37 15.16 -5.66 2.48
C LEU A 37 14.15 -6.66 1.93
N ALA A 38 12.93 -6.20 1.71
CA ALA A 38 11.91 -6.96 1.01
C ALA A 38 11.40 -6.18 -0.19
N ARG A 39 10.88 -6.89 -1.19
CA ARG A 39 10.14 -6.29 -2.29
C ARG A 39 8.80 -6.97 -2.44
N MET A 40 7.79 -6.15 -2.59
CA MET A 40 6.43 -6.59 -2.85
C MET A 40 5.88 -5.87 -4.05
N ASP A 41 4.96 -6.51 -4.76
CA ASP A 41 4.05 -5.84 -5.66
C ASP A 41 2.66 -5.76 -5.05
N LEU A 42 1.88 -4.78 -5.48
CA LEU A 42 0.45 -4.70 -5.21
C LEU A 42 -0.23 -3.94 -6.34
N THR A 43 -1.54 -4.12 -6.47
CA THR A 43 -2.34 -3.42 -7.47
C THR A 43 -3.23 -2.39 -6.80
N LEU A 44 -3.05 -1.12 -7.16
CA LEU A 44 -3.93 -0.03 -6.73
C LEU A 44 -5.30 -0.14 -7.42
N LEU A 45 -6.35 0.40 -6.79
CA LEU A 45 -7.70 0.42 -7.35
C LEU A 45 -7.80 1.23 -8.65
N GLU A 46 -6.83 2.10 -8.90
CA GLU A 46 -6.63 2.84 -10.14
C GLU A 46 -6.13 1.97 -11.31
N ASN A 47 -6.02 0.65 -11.12
CA ASN A 47 -5.47 -0.33 -12.07
C ASN A 47 -4.00 -0.06 -12.41
N ILE A 48 -3.22 0.26 -11.38
CA ILE A 48 -1.78 0.48 -11.47
C ILE A 48 -1.09 -0.53 -10.57
N ILE A 49 -0.23 -1.37 -11.13
CA ILE A 49 0.69 -2.19 -10.35
C ILE A 49 1.83 -1.31 -9.89
N VAL A 50 2.20 -1.43 -8.62
CA VAL A 50 3.40 -0.81 -8.05
C VAL A 50 4.28 -1.89 -7.43
N VAL A 51 5.60 -1.70 -7.57
CA VAL A 51 6.61 -2.48 -6.84
C VAL A 51 7.16 -1.60 -5.75
N ILE A 52 7.10 -2.08 -4.51
CA ILE A 52 7.52 -1.38 -3.31
C ILE A 52 8.70 -2.13 -2.69
N GLU A 53 9.77 -1.39 -2.43
CA GLU A 53 10.87 -1.82 -1.57
C GLU A 53 10.54 -1.46 -0.12
N ILE A 54 10.73 -2.41 0.77
CA ILE A 54 10.58 -2.29 2.21
C ILE A 54 11.96 -2.46 2.80
N SER A 55 12.43 -1.47 3.56
CA SER A 55 13.74 -1.50 4.19
C SER A 55 13.73 -0.67 5.48
N GLU A 56 14.88 -0.58 6.16
CA GLU A 56 15.05 0.31 7.32
C GLU A 56 14.84 1.80 7.00
N GLN A 57 14.93 2.19 5.72
CA GLN A 57 14.65 3.56 5.26
C GLN A 57 13.15 3.82 5.03
N GLY A 58 12.31 2.81 5.25
CA GLY A 58 10.88 2.84 5.01
C GLY A 58 10.48 2.19 3.68
N TYR A 59 9.43 2.73 3.08
CA TYR A 59 8.73 2.18 1.92
C TYR A 59 8.99 3.04 0.69
N LYS A 60 9.41 2.44 -0.42
CA LYS A 60 9.81 3.18 -1.62
C LYS A 60 9.31 2.51 -2.88
N ILE A 61 8.70 3.27 -3.78
CA ILE A 61 8.22 2.74 -5.06
C ILE A 61 9.40 2.62 -6.03
N LEU A 62 9.68 1.40 -6.48
CA LEU A 62 10.74 1.11 -7.44
C LEU A 62 10.26 1.19 -8.88
N SER A 63 9.03 0.75 -9.14
CA SER A 63 8.42 0.77 -10.46
C SER A 63 6.90 0.82 -10.38
N CYS A 64 6.28 1.31 -11.43
CA CYS A 64 4.82 1.26 -11.60
C CYS A 64 4.46 0.94 -13.05
N SER A 65 3.37 0.20 -13.26
CA SER A 65 2.86 -0.13 -14.59
C SER A 65 1.33 -0.07 -14.63
N PRO A 66 0.73 0.56 -15.65
CA PRO A 66 -0.70 0.49 -15.85
C PRO A 66 -1.13 -0.91 -16.30
N LEU A 67 -2.23 -1.43 -15.74
CA LEU A 67 -2.83 -2.70 -16.17
C LEU A 67 -3.75 -2.56 -17.36
N LEU A 68 -4.34 -1.37 -17.55
CA LEU A 68 -5.28 -1.09 -18.63
C LEU A 68 -4.71 0.01 -19.54
N THR A 69 -5.08 -0.03 -20.81
CA THR A 69 -4.70 1.01 -21.78
C THR A 69 -5.42 2.33 -21.53
N THR A 70 -6.56 2.29 -20.85
CA THR A 70 -7.40 3.46 -20.51
C THR A 70 -7.44 3.65 -19.00
N ILE A 71 -6.31 4.02 -18.41
CA ILE A 71 -6.28 4.47 -17.01
C ILE A 71 -6.30 6.00 -16.94
N ASP A 72 -6.71 6.52 -15.78
CA ASP A 72 -6.55 7.93 -15.49
C ASP A 72 -5.07 8.31 -15.45
N ALA A 73 -4.65 9.09 -16.45
CA ALA A 73 -3.27 9.54 -16.58
C ALA A 73 -2.80 10.38 -15.39
N SER A 74 -3.71 11.04 -14.66
CA SER A 74 -3.36 11.83 -13.47
C SER A 74 -2.90 10.93 -12.33
N SER A 75 -3.58 9.80 -12.13
CA SER A 75 -3.24 8.80 -11.13
C SER A 75 -1.89 8.13 -11.41
N LEU A 76 -1.62 7.77 -12.67
CA LEU A 76 -0.30 7.23 -13.04
C LEU A 76 0.82 8.24 -12.82
N ARG A 77 0.62 9.50 -13.21
CA ARG A 77 1.62 10.57 -13.00
C ARG A 77 1.87 10.82 -11.52
N LEU A 78 0.84 10.70 -10.69
CA LEU A 78 0.98 10.83 -9.24
C LEU A 78 1.89 9.74 -8.67
N VAL A 79 1.69 8.48 -9.06
CA VAL A 79 2.57 7.38 -8.67
C VAL A 79 4.01 7.63 -9.17
N GLN A 80 4.17 7.98 -10.45
CA GLN A 80 5.47 8.25 -11.07
C GLN A 80 6.24 9.38 -10.36
N LYS A 81 5.55 10.45 -9.95
CA LYS A 81 6.16 11.58 -9.22
C LYS A 81 6.72 11.17 -7.86
N ASN A 82 6.16 10.14 -7.25
CA ASN A 82 6.56 9.65 -5.93
C ASN A 82 7.48 8.42 -6.01
N MET A 83 7.93 8.04 -7.20
CA MET A 83 8.92 6.98 -7.36
C MET A 83 10.25 7.36 -6.72
N GLN A 84 10.92 6.36 -6.13
CA GLN A 84 12.20 6.50 -5.43
C GLN A 84 12.21 7.45 -4.22
N ILE A 85 11.05 7.99 -3.83
CA ILE A 85 10.91 8.77 -2.61
C ILE A 85 10.57 7.80 -1.46
N PRO A 86 11.34 7.79 -0.36
CA PRO A 86 11.04 6.97 0.79
C PRO A 86 9.87 7.57 1.59
N PHE A 87 8.98 6.70 2.06
CA PHE A 87 7.89 7.00 2.97
C PHE A 87 8.11 6.25 4.28
N GLU A 88 7.82 6.89 5.40
CA GLU A 88 7.98 6.30 6.72
C GLU A 88 7.07 5.08 6.95
N THR A 89 5.84 5.13 6.43
CA THR A 89 4.84 4.08 6.59
C THR A 89 4.16 3.75 5.26
N MET A 90 3.64 2.53 5.16
CA MET A 90 2.83 2.11 4.01
C MET A 90 1.56 2.96 3.88
N ASP A 91 0.95 3.35 5.00
CA ASP A 91 -0.20 4.28 5.02
C ASP A 91 0.14 5.60 4.33
N ASN A 92 1.26 6.23 4.69
CA ASN A 92 1.69 7.50 4.10
C ASN A 92 1.94 7.36 2.60
N LEU A 93 2.52 6.25 2.18
CA LEU A 93 2.74 5.91 0.77
C LEU A 93 1.39 5.78 0.03
N LEU A 94 0.50 4.89 0.49
CA LEU A 94 -0.77 4.60 -0.18
C LEU A 94 -1.71 5.81 -0.18
N MET A 95 -1.76 6.56 0.92
CA MET A 95 -2.48 7.83 1.01
C MET A 95 -2.01 8.84 -0.02
N THR A 96 -0.72 8.85 -0.33
CA THR A 96 -0.12 9.81 -1.26
C THR A 96 -0.36 9.42 -2.71
N ILE A 97 -0.26 8.15 -3.05
CA ILE A 97 -0.24 7.69 -4.45
C ILE A 97 -1.59 7.19 -4.96
N SER A 98 -2.54 6.86 -4.08
CA SER A 98 -3.85 6.32 -4.45
C SER A 98 -4.98 7.18 -3.89
N PRO A 99 -5.57 8.06 -4.72
CA PRO A 99 -6.78 8.78 -4.36
C PRO A 99 -7.93 7.87 -3.91
N LEU A 100 -8.10 6.70 -4.53
CA LEU A 100 -9.15 5.75 -4.17
C LEU A 100 -8.88 5.09 -2.83
N PHE A 101 -7.62 4.77 -2.50
CA PHE A 101 -7.25 4.31 -1.16
C PHE A 101 -7.65 5.35 -0.11
N ARG A 102 -7.29 6.61 -0.32
CA ARG A 102 -7.62 7.72 0.59
C ARG A 102 -9.12 7.86 0.80
N GLN A 103 -9.90 7.81 -0.29
CA GLN A 103 -11.37 7.88 -0.22
C GLN A 103 -11.96 6.72 0.59
N ARG A 104 -11.47 5.49 0.37
CA ARG A 104 -11.94 4.32 1.13
C ARG A 104 -11.59 4.40 2.60
N PHE A 105 -10.37 4.84 2.93
CA PHE A 105 -9.97 5.04 4.32
C PHE A 105 -10.85 6.08 5.01
N GLN A 106 -11.11 7.22 4.37
CA GLN A 106 -12.01 8.24 4.91
C GLN A 106 -13.41 7.68 5.18
N LYS A 107 -13.96 6.91 4.24
CA LYS A 107 -15.26 6.27 4.42
C LYS A 107 -15.32 5.33 5.62
N ILE A 108 -14.28 4.52 5.83
CA ILE A 108 -14.19 3.60 6.98
C ILE A 108 -14.11 4.37 8.31
N LEU A 109 -13.36 5.48 8.33
CA LEU A 109 -13.29 6.35 9.51
C LEU A 109 -14.66 6.96 9.82
N ASP A 110 -15.36 7.48 8.82
CA ASP A 110 -16.67 8.09 8.99
C ASP A 110 -17.70 7.07 9.49
N GLU A 111 -17.70 5.85 8.93
CA GLU A 111 -18.56 4.75 9.38
C GLU A 111 -18.28 4.38 10.85
N SER A 112 -17.00 4.31 11.23
CA SER A 112 -16.60 4.01 12.61
C SER A 112 -17.07 5.09 13.60
N LEU A 113 -16.93 6.37 13.24
CA LEU A 113 -17.39 7.49 14.05
C LEU A 113 -18.92 7.48 14.21
N ASN A 114 -19.66 7.21 13.13
CA ASN A 114 -21.12 7.11 13.17
C ASN A 114 -21.60 5.95 14.04
N HIS A 115 -20.92 4.81 14.02
CA HIS A 115 -21.21 3.68 14.91
C HIS A 115 -21.04 4.03 16.39
N VAL A 116 -19.97 4.74 16.75
CA VAL A 116 -19.74 5.21 18.13
C VAL A 116 -20.82 6.22 18.56
N HIS A 117 -21.19 7.14 17.67
CA HIS A 117 -22.22 8.14 17.98
C HIS A 117 -23.62 7.54 18.16
N ASN A 118 -23.96 6.51 17.38
CA ASN A 118 -25.26 5.84 17.47
C ASN A 118 -25.34 4.81 18.60
N SER A 119 -24.22 4.27 19.08
CA SER A 119 -24.20 3.32 20.21
C SER A 119 -24.28 3.98 21.58
N ASN A 120 -24.14 5.32 21.64
CA ASN A 120 -24.22 6.13 22.86
C ASN A 120 -25.58 6.85 23.01
N LYS A 121 -26.62 6.43 22.27
CA LYS A 121 -28.01 6.87 22.41
C LYS A 121 -28.87 5.69 22.87
#